data_AF-A0A8E0WTA6-F1
#
_entry.id   AF-A0A8E0WTA6-F1
#
_cell.length_a   1.000
_cell.length_b   1.000
_cell.length_c   1.000
_cell.angle_alpha   90.00
_cell.angle_beta   90.00
_cell.angle_gamma   90.00
#
_symmetry.space_group_name_H-M   'P 1'
#
loop_
_entity.id
_entity.type
_entity.pdbx_description
1 polymer ?
#
loop_
_entity_poly.entity_id
_entity_poly.type
_entity_poly.pdbx_seq_one_letter_code
_entity_poly.pdbx_strand_id
1 'polypeptide(L)'
;MKMMAVEIARSSGWQAATEMGGTTPTGEPWRADVLTVKGNAQVAIEIQWSGQTNAETLRRQEQYRLSGIRGLWLLRQPGFPIVHDLPAACIGGSLADGFQALIPAHERMLARHRRLPECWRQALPMDAFLRAAFERRLGFLTPLEAVGENATIVVEATIADCWNERCREKTQIITSIEIATDQGAFDFSLPDLTDHPHLLAQILQRLPSSFDRKVIQKRYSHTQRNSYVSNGCAKCNRLFGEFMLAHDPSDTDQIATFPARLDSRWLALLSSHPDIEISQPAWWVRA
;
A
#
# COMPACT_ATOMS: atom_id res chain seq x y z
N MET A 1 -15.66 -17.48 -13.29
CA MET A 1 -14.97 -17.28 -11.99
C MET A 1 -14.65 -18.58 -11.26
N LYS A 2 -15.60 -19.49 -10.98
CA LYS A 2 -15.29 -20.78 -10.30
C LYS A 2 -14.18 -21.57 -11.02
N MET A 3 -14.30 -21.73 -12.34
CA MET A 3 -13.27 -22.41 -13.16
C MET A 3 -11.90 -21.72 -13.11
N MET A 4 -11.87 -20.38 -13.16
CA MET A 4 -10.63 -19.61 -13.00
C MET A 4 -9.97 -19.89 -11.65
N ALA A 5 -10.74 -19.92 -10.56
CA ALA A 5 -10.20 -20.28 -9.23
C ALA A 5 -9.66 -21.72 -9.21
N VAL A 6 -10.34 -22.67 -9.84
CA VAL A 6 -9.87 -24.06 -9.97
C VAL A 6 -8.56 -24.16 -10.76
N GLU A 7 -8.48 -23.49 -11.91
CA GLU A 7 -7.30 -23.50 -12.78
C GLU A 7 -6.08 -22.86 -12.10
N ILE A 8 -6.29 -21.72 -11.42
CA ILE A 8 -5.23 -21.04 -10.67
C ILE A 8 -4.78 -21.89 -9.47
N ALA A 9 -5.72 -22.50 -8.74
CA ALA A 9 -5.39 -23.40 -7.64
C ALA A 9 -4.52 -24.57 -8.13
N ARG A 10 -4.93 -25.22 -9.23
CA ARG A 10 -4.21 -26.36 -9.84
C ARG A 10 -2.82 -25.96 -10.32
N SER A 11 -2.69 -24.83 -11.01
CA SER A 11 -1.39 -24.32 -11.43
C SER A 11 -0.49 -23.93 -10.24
N SER A 12 -1.07 -23.59 -9.08
CA SER A 12 -0.36 -23.34 -7.82
C SER A 12 -0.07 -24.62 -7.00
N GLY A 13 -0.31 -25.80 -7.58
CA GLY A 13 -0.06 -27.10 -6.95
C GLY A 13 -1.10 -27.51 -5.91
N TRP A 14 -2.33 -27.00 -6.00
CA TRP A 14 -3.47 -27.43 -5.19
C TRP A 14 -4.37 -28.40 -5.98
N GLN A 15 -4.96 -29.38 -5.32
CA GLN A 15 -6.13 -30.06 -5.86
C GLN A 15 -7.33 -29.12 -5.73
N ALA A 16 -8.22 -29.10 -6.71
CA ALA A 16 -9.39 -28.21 -6.69
C ALA A 16 -10.59 -28.80 -7.43
N ALA A 17 -11.77 -28.62 -6.85
CA ALA A 17 -13.06 -29.04 -7.41
C ALA A 17 -14.16 -28.04 -7.04
N THR A 18 -15.19 -27.94 -7.88
CA THR A 18 -16.34 -27.04 -7.67
C THR A 18 -17.47 -27.74 -6.92
N GLU A 19 -18.29 -26.97 -6.20
CA GLU A 19 -19.54 -27.43 -5.58
C GLU A 19 -19.36 -28.57 -4.56
N MET A 20 -18.28 -28.51 -3.79
CA MET A 20 -17.95 -29.55 -2.82
C MET A 20 -18.68 -29.32 -1.50
N GLY A 21 -19.32 -30.36 -0.99
CA GLY A 21 -20.01 -30.34 0.30
C GLY A 21 -19.31 -31.15 1.38
N GLY A 22 -19.70 -30.90 2.62
CA GLY A 22 -19.30 -31.67 3.78
C GLY A 22 -20.19 -31.34 4.98
N THR A 23 -19.79 -31.80 6.15
CA THR A 23 -20.51 -31.55 7.42
C THR A 23 -19.54 -31.04 8.48
N THR A 24 -20.01 -30.13 9.33
CA THR A 24 -19.29 -29.72 10.53
C THR A 24 -19.21 -30.90 11.52
N PRO A 25 -18.35 -30.82 12.57
CA PRO A 25 -18.34 -31.82 13.64
C PRO A 25 -19.68 -31.97 14.37
N THR A 26 -20.52 -30.94 14.36
CA THR A 26 -21.88 -30.94 14.93
C THR A 26 -22.94 -31.48 13.97
N GLY A 27 -22.56 -31.89 12.75
CA GLY A 27 -23.45 -32.47 11.75
C GLY A 27 -24.14 -31.47 10.83
N GLU A 28 -23.81 -30.18 10.91
CA GLU A 28 -24.39 -29.18 10.01
C GLU A 28 -23.76 -29.29 8.62
N PRO A 29 -24.57 -29.38 7.55
CA PRO A 29 -24.03 -29.42 6.20
C PRO A 29 -23.47 -28.05 5.79
N TRP A 30 -22.40 -28.08 5.00
CA TRP A 30 -21.84 -26.93 4.30
C TRP A 30 -21.55 -27.29 2.84
N ARG A 31 -21.49 -26.26 1.98
CA ARG A 31 -21.14 -26.40 0.57
C ARG A 31 -20.32 -25.20 0.13
N ALA A 32 -19.15 -25.51 -0.43
CA ALA A 32 -18.22 -24.55 -1.00
C ALA A 32 -18.36 -24.47 -2.51
N ASP A 33 -18.30 -23.25 -3.05
CA ASP A 33 -18.29 -23.03 -4.50
C ASP A 33 -17.06 -23.67 -5.16
N VAL A 34 -15.90 -23.52 -4.53
CA VAL A 34 -14.66 -24.22 -4.89
C VAL A 34 -13.97 -24.66 -3.61
N LEU A 35 -13.65 -25.95 -3.50
CA LEU A 35 -12.80 -26.47 -2.43
C LEU A 35 -11.44 -26.81 -3.01
N THR A 36 -10.40 -26.37 -2.31
CA THR A 36 -9.00 -26.62 -2.69
C THR A 36 -8.25 -27.29 -1.56
N VAL A 37 -7.33 -28.21 -1.90
CA VAL A 37 -6.56 -29.01 -0.95
C VAL A 37 -5.08 -29.07 -1.35
N LYS A 38 -4.18 -28.86 -0.39
CA LYS A 38 -2.73 -29.04 -0.55
C LYS A 38 -2.11 -29.57 0.75
N GLY A 39 -1.75 -30.85 0.75
CA GLY A 39 -1.36 -31.55 1.97
C GLY A 39 -2.49 -31.49 3.00
N ASN A 40 -2.20 -30.98 4.20
CA ASN A 40 -3.18 -30.82 5.27
C ASN A 40 -3.98 -29.50 5.20
N ALA A 41 -3.65 -28.60 4.27
CA ALA A 41 -4.33 -27.32 4.14
C ALA A 41 -5.54 -27.45 3.21
N GLN A 42 -6.68 -26.93 3.67
CA GLN A 42 -7.90 -26.80 2.86
C GLN A 42 -8.35 -25.34 2.81
N VAL A 43 -8.82 -24.90 1.63
CA VAL A 43 -9.41 -23.57 1.43
C VAL A 43 -10.70 -23.70 0.65
N ALA A 44 -11.81 -23.25 1.23
CA ALA A 44 -13.07 -23.02 0.56
C ALA A 44 -13.06 -21.60 -0.04
N ILE A 45 -13.25 -21.47 -1.35
CA ILE A 45 -13.40 -20.18 -2.02
C ILE A 45 -14.88 -19.99 -2.33
N GLU A 46 -15.45 -18.93 -1.80
CA GLU A 46 -16.85 -18.53 -1.98
C GLU A 46 -16.97 -17.42 -3.02
N ILE A 47 -17.88 -17.58 -3.98
CA ILE A 47 -18.14 -16.63 -5.06
C ILE A 47 -19.61 -16.20 -4.98
N GLN A 48 -19.84 -15.14 -4.22
CA GLN A 48 -21.18 -14.69 -3.87
C GLN A 48 -21.61 -13.48 -4.71
N TRP A 49 -22.47 -13.73 -5.71
CA TRP A 49 -23.00 -12.70 -6.61
C TRP A 49 -24.23 -11.97 -6.05
N SER A 50 -25.10 -12.70 -5.36
CA SER A 50 -26.33 -12.17 -4.78
C SER A 50 -26.07 -11.54 -3.41
N GLY A 51 -26.95 -10.64 -3.00
CA GLY A 51 -26.88 -10.04 -1.66
C GLY A 51 -26.86 -11.12 -0.59
N GLN A 52 -25.89 -11.03 0.33
CA GLN A 52 -25.74 -11.90 1.49
C GLN A 52 -25.46 -11.01 2.69
N THR A 53 -26.10 -11.30 3.82
CA THR A 53 -25.91 -10.51 5.04
C THR A 53 -24.55 -10.84 5.66
N ASN A 54 -23.96 -9.87 6.36
CA ASN A 54 -22.71 -10.09 7.10
C ASN A 54 -22.85 -11.23 8.12
N ALA A 55 -24.01 -11.35 8.76
CA ALA A 55 -24.31 -12.44 9.68
C ALA A 55 -24.25 -13.82 9.00
N GLU A 56 -24.82 -13.96 7.80
CA GLU A 56 -24.77 -15.22 7.05
C GLU A 56 -23.35 -15.54 6.56
N THR A 57 -22.60 -14.54 6.10
CA THR A 57 -21.18 -14.70 5.72
C THR A 57 -20.35 -15.20 6.91
N LEU A 58 -20.49 -14.59 8.07
CA LEU A 58 -19.78 -15.00 9.28
C LEU A 58 -20.23 -16.39 9.76
N ARG A 59 -21.52 -16.71 9.68
CA ARG A 59 -22.05 -18.04 10.03
C ARG A 59 -21.43 -19.12 9.14
N ARG A 60 -21.37 -18.90 7.82
CA ARG A 60 -20.74 -19.85 6.88
C ARG A 60 -19.23 -19.93 7.08
N GLN A 61 -18.57 -18.80 7.35
CA GLN A 61 -17.15 -18.78 7.68
C GLN A 61 -16.84 -19.62 8.92
N GLU A 62 -17.70 -19.55 9.93
CA GLU A 62 -17.59 -20.34 11.15
C GLU A 62 -17.76 -21.84 10.88
N GLN A 63 -18.69 -22.24 10.00
CA GLN A 63 -18.83 -23.64 9.59
C GLN A 63 -17.55 -24.18 8.93
N TYR A 64 -16.88 -23.37 8.10
CA TYR A 64 -15.58 -23.74 7.53
C TYR A 64 -14.51 -23.86 8.62
N ARG A 65 -14.43 -22.89 9.53
CA ARG A 65 -13.48 -22.91 10.64
C ARG A 65 -13.64 -24.16 11.51
N LEU A 66 -14.88 -24.51 11.88
CA LEU A 66 -15.19 -25.74 12.65
C LEU A 66 -14.83 -27.02 11.91
N SER A 67 -14.83 -26.99 10.56
CA SER A 67 -14.45 -28.11 9.71
C SER A 67 -12.95 -28.16 9.40
N GLY A 68 -12.14 -27.27 9.99
CA GLY A 68 -10.70 -27.17 9.72
C GLY A 68 -10.38 -26.61 8.32
N ILE A 69 -11.33 -25.91 7.70
CA ILE A 69 -11.23 -25.33 6.37
C ILE A 69 -11.10 -23.81 6.51
N ARG A 70 -10.16 -23.21 5.77
CA ARG A 70 -10.08 -21.74 5.68
C ARG A 70 -11.04 -21.24 4.61
N GLY A 71 -11.85 -20.24 4.90
CA GLY A 71 -12.69 -19.59 3.88
C GLY A 71 -12.03 -18.38 3.26
N LEU A 72 -12.14 -18.21 1.94
CA LEU A 72 -11.78 -17.02 1.17
C LEU A 72 -13.02 -16.54 0.40
N TRP A 73 -13.42 -15.30 0.59
CA TRP A 73 -14.68 -14.77 0.06
C TRP A 73 -14.48 -13.76 -1.07
N LEU A 74 -15.17 -13.99 -2.18
CA LEU A 74 -15.33 -13.05 -3.28
C LEU A 74 -16.79 -12.59 -3.28
N LEU A 75 -17.03 -11.37 -2.79
CA LEU A 75 -18.37 -10.83 -2.55
C LEU A 75 -18.71 -9.73 -3.55
N ARG A 76 -19.83 -9.83 -4.26
CA ARG A 76 -20.24 -8.77 -5.20
C ARG A 76 -20.71 -7.50 -4.48
N GLN A 77 -21.23 -7.64 -3.27
CA GLN A 77 -21.64 -6.55 -2.40
C GLN A 77 -20.46 -6.12 -1.50
N PRO A 78 -20.12 -4.82 -1.44
CA PRO A 78 -19.16 -4.31 -0.47
C PRO A 78 -19.78 -4.21 0.94
N GLY A 79 -18.97 -3.81 1.92
CA GLY A 79 -19.45 -3.54 3.28
C GLY A 79 -19.53 -4.77 4.18
N PHE A 80 -18.77 -5.81 3.83
CA PHE A 80 -18.48 -6.92 4.72
C PHE A 80 -17.43 -6.53 5.77
N PRO A 81 -17.40 -7.21 6.94
CA PRO A 81 -16.44 -6.91 8.00
C PRO A 81 -14.99 -7.11 7.54
N ILE A 82 -14.09 -6.25 8.01
CA ILE A 82 -12.64 -6.38 7.77
C ILE A 82 -12.00 -6.95 9.02
N VAL A 83 -11.95 -8.29 9.10
CA VAL A 83 -11.42 -9.01 10.26
C VAL A 83 -10.47 -10.12 9.84
N HIS A 84 -9.53 -10.48 10.73
CA HIS A 84 -8.49 -11.48 10.48
C HIS A 84 -9.06 -12.84 10.04
N ASP A 85 -10.20 -13.25 10.59
CA ASP A 85 -10.76 -14.57 10.31
C ASP A 85 -11.68 -14.60 9.08
N LEU A 86 -11.80 -13.48 8.36
CA LEU A 86 -12.59 -13.37 7.13
C LEU A 86 -11.76 -12.77 5.98
N PRO A 87 -10.89 -13.57 5.32
CA PRO A 87 -10.26 -13.17 4.07
C PRO A 87 -11.32 -12.91 3.00
N ALA A 88 -11.43 -11.65 2.56
CA ALA A 88 -12.48 -11.25 1.63
C ALA A 88 -12.04 -10.13 0.67
N ALA A 89 -12.49 -10.20 -0.57
CA ALA A 89 -12.37 -9.14 -1.56
C ALA A 89 -13.73 -8.91 -2.26
N CYS A 90 -13.98 -7.68 -2.68
CA CYS A 90 -15.16 -7.37 -3.46
C CYS A 90 -14.93 -7.66 -4.94
N ILE A 91 -15.93 -8.21 -5.62
CA ILE A 91 -15.87 -8.47 -7.06
C ILE A 91 -16.16 -7.18 -7.82
N GLY A 92 -15.15 -6.66 -8.53
CA GLY A 92 -15.22 -5.57 -9.50
C GLY A 92 -15.23 -6.05 -10.95
N GLY A 93 -15.35 -5.10 -11.89
CA GLY A 93 -15.26 -5.38 -13.32
C GLY A 93 -16.42 -6.19 -13.90
N SER A 94 -16.18 -6.77 -15.08
CA SER A 94 -17.16 -7.52 -15.88
C SER A 94 -16.46 -8.65 -16.65
N LEU A 95 -17.23 -9.49 -17.37
CA LEU A 95 -16.64 -10.49 -18.25
C LEU A 95 -15.91 -9.85 -19.45
N ALA A 96 -16.41 -8.72 -19.96
CA ALA A 96 -15.84 -8.02 -21.11
C ALA A 96 -14.56 -7.27 -20.74
N ASP A 97 -14.55 -6.64 -19.57
CA ASP A 97 -13.44 -5.78 -19.11
C ASP A 97 -12.42 -6.53 -18.23
N GLY A 98 -12.72 -7.79 -17.89
CA GLY A 98 -12.00 -8.55 -16.89
C GLY A 98 -12.53 -8.31 -15.47
N PHE A 99 -12.55 -9.37 -14.67
CA PHE A 99 -12.92 -9.27 -13.26
C PHE A 99 -11.75 -8.74 -12.43
N GLN A 100 -12.08 -7.93 -11.43
CA GLN A 100 -11.12 -7.41 -10.47
C GLN A 100 -11.47 -7.88 -9.06
N ALA A 101 -10.44 -8.15 -8.25
CA ALA A 101 -10.57 -8.28 -6.81
C ALA A 101 -10.25 -6.92 -6.18
N LEU A 102 -11.23 -6.36 -5.48
CA LEU A 102 -11.15 -5.06 -4.86
C LEU A 102 -11.06 -5.22 -3.34
N ILE A 103 -9.90 -4.93 -2.76
CA ILE A 103 -9.65 -5.04 -1.31
C ILE A 103 -10.17 -3.77 -0.63
N PRO A 104 -11.09 -3.88 0.34
CA PRO A 104 -11.75 -2.71 0.91
C PRO A 104 -10.77 -1.82 1.69
N ALA A 105 -10.88 -0.51 1.49
CA ALA A 105 -10.17 0.49 2.30
C ALA A 105 -10.73 0.52 3.73
N HIS A 106 -12.06 0.47 3.87
CA HIS A 106 -12.79 0.53 5.14
C HIS A 106 -14.11 -0.25 5.07
N GLU A 107 -14.78 -0.50 6.20
CA GLU A 107 -16.02 -1.29 6.22
C GLU A 107 -17.23 -0.58 5.59
N ARG A 108 -17.23 0.75 5.50
CA ARG A 108 -18.37 1.53 4.95
C ARG A 108 -18.38 1.65 3.42
N MET A 109 -17.80 0.69 2.70
CA MET A 109 -17.73 0.72 1.24
C MET A 109 -19.11 0.54 0.60
N LEU A 110 -19.39 1.32 -0.44
CA LEU A 110 -20.70 1.37 -1.10
C LEU A 110 -20.64 0.78 -2.51
N ALA A 111 -21.77 0.27 -3.00
CA ALA A 111 -21.85 -0.41 -4.30
C ALA A 111 -21.36 0.45 -5.48
N ARG A 112 -21.50 1.78 -5.38
CA ARG A 112 -21.01 2.74 -6.38
C ARG A 112 -19.48 2.77 -6.48
N HIS A 113 -18.75 2.50 -5.39
CA HIS A 113 -17.29 2.55 -5.36
C HIS A 113 -16.65 1.43 -6.18
N ARG A 114 -17.38 0.36 -6.55
CA ARG A 114 -16.85 -0.73 -7.39
C ARG A 114 -16.40 -0.29 -8.79
N ARG A 115 -16.79 0.91 -9.23
CA ARG A 115 -16.39 1.50 -10.50
C ARG A 115 -15.23 2.50 -10.37
N LEU A 116 -14.74 2.69 -9.14
CA LEU A 116 -13.72 3.67 -8.77
C LEU A 116 -12.59 2.91 -8.05
N PRO A 117 -11.68 2.23 -8.78
CA PRO A 117 -10.59 1.45 -8.20
C PRO A 117 -9.78 2.21 -7.14
N GLU A 118 -9.62 3.52 -7.31
CA GLU A 118 -8.92 4.43 -6.39
C GLU A 118 -9.58 4.55 -5.01
N CYS A 119 -10.86 4.18 -4.88
CA CYS A 119 -11.54 4.13 -3.58
C CYS A 119 -11.21 2.86 -2.77
N TRP A 120 -10.47 1.91 -3.36
CA TRP A 120 -10.13 0.63 -2.75
C TRP A 120 -8.69 0.64 -2.30
N ARG A 121 -8.41 -0.13 -1.23
CA ARG A 121 -7.06 -0.30 -0.71
C ARG A 121 -6.13 -0.87 -1.77
N GLN A 122 -6.64 -1.87 -2.49
CA GLN A 122 -5.98 -2.42 -3.67
C GLN A 122 -7.05 -2.87 -4.66
N ALA A 123 -6.76 -2.73 -5.95
CA ALA A 123 -7.55 -3.27 -7.03
C ALA A 123 -6.63 -4.09 -7.93
N LEU A 124 -6.84 -5.40 -7.99
CA LEU A 124 -6.01 -6.32 -8.77
C LEU A 124 -6.87 -7.04 -9.81
N PRO A 125 -6.29 -7.45 -10.95
CA PRO A 125 -6.88 -8.52 -11.77
C PRO A 125 -7.23 -9.73 -10.89
N MET A 126 -8.43 -10.29 -11.09
CA MET A 126 -8.95 -11.38 -10.25
C MET A 126 -8.00 -12.59 -10.23
N ASP A 127 -7.34 -12.89 -11.35
CA ASP A 127 -6.38 -13.97 -11.45
C ASP A 127 -5.11 -13.69 -10.63
N ALA A 128 -4.57 -12.46 -10.69
CA ALA A 128 -3.44 -12.04 -9.89
C ALA A 128 -3.74 -12.13 -8.38
N PHE A 129 -4.94 -11.72 -7.95
CA PHE A 129 -5.38 -11.86 -6.56
C PHE A 129 -5.46 -13.32 -6.11
N LEU A 130 -6.05 -14.19 -6.93
CA LEU A 130 -6.16 -15.61 -6.60
C LEU A 130 -4.78 -16.28 -6.52
N ARG A 131 -3.87 -15.98 -7.45
CA ARG A 131 -2.46 -16.45 -7.38
C ARG A 131 -1.81 -16.00 -6.08
N ALA A 132 -1.95 -14.72 -5.73
CA ALA A 132 -1.41 -14.18 -4.49
C ALA A 132 -1.94 -14.88 -3.24
N ALA A 133 -3.23 -15.22 -3.20
CA ALA A 133 -3.81 -15.96 -2.09
C ALA A 133 -3.18 -17.37 -1.95
N PHE A 134 -2.99 -18.09 -3.05
CA PHE A 134 -2.38 -19.44 -3.03
C PHE A 134 -0.86 -19.42 -2.77
N GLU A 135 -0.18 -18.34 -3.13
CA GLU A 135 1.24 -18.09 -2.89
C GLU A 135 1.52 -17.51 -1.49
N ARG A 136 0.50 -17.38 -0.65
CA ARG A 136 0.59 -16.83 0.72
C ARG A 136 1.05 -15.36 0.76
N ARG A 137 0.73 -14.61 -0.29
CA ARG A 137 0.96 -13.16 -0.37
C ARG A 137 -0.23 -12.34 0.13
N LEU A 138 -1.43 -12.91 0.21
CA LEU A 138 -2.57 -12.32 0.91
C LEU A 138 -2.40 -12.45 2.44
N GLY A 139 -2.32 -11.34 3.16
CA GLY A 139 -2.14 -11.30 4.61
C GLY A 139 -2.96 -10.22 5.30
N PHE A 140 -3.22 -10.39 6.60
CA PHE A 140 -3.89 -9.40 7.44
C PHE A 140 -2.83 -8.58 8.18
N LEU A 141 -2.54 -7.37 7.67
CA LEU A 141 -1.37 -6.57 7.99
C LEU A 141 -1.76 -5.12 8.30
N THR A 142 -0.99 -4.45 9.15
CA THR A 142 -0.98 -2.99 9.21
C THR A 142 -0.45 -2.41 7.89
N PRO A 143 -0.78 -1.15 7.54
CA PRO A 143 -0.21 -0.52 6.34
C PRO A 143 1.32 -0.55 6.33
N LEU A 144 1.96 -0.32 7.48
CA LEU A 144 3.41 -0.34 7.60
C LEU A 144 4.01 -1.74 7.34
N GLU A 145 3.37 -2.81 7.81
CA GLU A 145 3.79 -4.19 7.49
C GLU A 145 3.55 -4.53 6.02
N ALA A 146 2.52 -3.95 5.39
CA ALA A 146 2.17 -4.22 4.01
C ALA A 146 3.14 -3.58 3.01
N VAL A 147 3.67 -2.39 3.32
CA VAL A 147 4.66 -1.66 2.51
C VAL A 147 5.87 -2.54 2.14
N GLY A 148 6.22 -3.49 2.99
CA GLY A 148 7.28 -4.46 2.74
C GLY A 148 8.67 -3.92 3.06
N GLU A 149 9.70 -4.63 2.58
CA GLU A 149 11.10 -4.32 2.90
C GLU A 149 11.84 -3.57 1.79
N ASN A 150 11.27 -3.48 0.59
CA ASN A 150 11.96 -2.89 -0.56
C ASN A 150 11.23 -1.62 -1.00
N ALA A 151 12.00 -0.59 -1.31
CA ALA A 151 11.51 0.65 -1.87
C ALA A 151 12.48 1.20 -2.90
N THR A 152 11.98 2.10 -3.74
CA THR A 152 12.77 3.00 -4.56
C THR A 152 12.66 4.39 -3.97
N ILE A 153 13.80 5.01 -3.68
CA ILE A 153 13.86 6.40 -3.24
C ILE A 153 14.07 7.27 -4.47
N VAL A 154 13.21 8.27 -4.63
CA VAL A 154 13.29 9.26 -5.69
C VAL A 154 13.50 10.63 -5.04
N VAL A 155 14.51 11.35 -5.49
CA VAL A 155 14.76 12.73 -5.02
C VAL A 155 14.56 13.66 -6.19
N GLU A 156 13.66 14.62 -6.00
CA GLU A 156 13.37 15.67 -6.95
C GLU A 156 13.95 17.00 -6.51
N ALA A 157 14.39 17.79 -7.48
CA ALA A 157 14.88 19.13 -7.25
C ALA A 157 14.49 20.07 -8.38
N THR A 158 14.48 21.36 -8.10
CA THR A 158 14.32 22.41 -9.10
C THR A 158 15.35 23.51 -8.90
N ILE A 159 15.48 24.42 -9.86
CA ILE A 159 16.34 25.61 -9.75
C ILE A 159 15.49 26.78 -9.28
N ALA A 160 15.78 27.29 -8.08
CA ALA A 160 15.11 28.45 -7.51
C ALA A 160 16.06 29.64 -7.35
N ASP A 161 15.53 30.84 -7.59
CA ASP A 161 16.23 32.09 -7.30
C ASP A 161 16.21 32.38 -5.79
N CYS A 162 17.35 32.75 -5.21
CA CYS A 162 17.38 33.20 -3.82
C CYS A 162 16.48 34.44 -3.61
N TRP A 163 15.52 34.34 -2.68
CA TRP A 163 14.58 35.42 -2.35
C TRP A 163 15.24 36.70 -1.84
N ASN A 164 16.50 36.62 -1.36
CA ASN A 164 17.26 37.79 -0.98
C ASN A 164 17.62 38.60 -2.23
N GLU A 165 17.04 39.80 -2.33
CA GLU A 165 17.22 40.70 -3.47
C GLU A 165 18.68 41.06 -3.76
N ARG A 166 19.54 41.04 -2.73
CA ARG A 166 20.97 41.30 -2.88
C ARG A 166 21.77 40.09 -3.37
N CYS A 167 21.19 38.89 -3.32
CA CYS A 167 21.86 37.65 -3.68
C CYS A 167 21.38 37.12 -5.03
N ARG A 168 20.08 36.85 -5.18
CA ARG A 168 19.43 36.32 -6.41
C ARG A 168 20.15 35.13 -7.06
N GLU A 169 20.95 34.40 -6.30
CA GLU A 169 21.69 33.25 -6.83
C GLU A 169 20.72 32.12 -7.19
N LYS A 170 20.87 31.56 -8.39
CA LYS A 170 20.17 30.35 -8.80
C LYS A 170 20.72 29.16 -8.03
N THR A 171 19.87 28.50 -7.25
CA THR A 171 20.25 27.37 -6.42
C THR A 171 19.38 26.18 -6.73
N GLN A 172 19.99 25.01 -6.94
CA GLN A 172 19.24 23.76 -7.00
C GLN A 172 18.77 23.39 -5.60
N ILE A 173 17.46 23.20 -5.42
CA ILE A 173 16.82 22.91 -4.14
C ILE A 173 16.02 21.62 -4.25
N ILE A 174 16.08 20.77 -3.22
CA ILE A 174 15.28 19.54 -3.14
C ILE A 174 13.83 19.92 -2.85
N THR A 175 12.90 19.44 -3.68
CA THR A 175 11.46 19.72 -3.57
C THR A 175 10.71 18.56 -2.96
N SER A 176 11.02 17.33 -3.37
CA SER A 176 10.42 16.10 -2.83
C SER A 176 11.44 14.98 -2.65
N ILE A 177 11.16 14.10 -1.71
CA ILE A 177 11.81 12.82 -1.46
C ILE A 177 10.71 11.77 -1.40
N GLU A 178 10.45 11.12 -2.52
CA GLU A 178 9.43 10.08 -2.63
C GLU A 178 10.02 8.71 -2.23
N ILE A 179 9.29 7.98 -1.39
CA ILE A 179 9.54 6.58 -1.08
C ILE A 179 8.49 5.75 -1.81
N ALA A 180 8.86 5.24 -3.00
CA ALA A 180 8.00 4.39 -3.81
C ALA A 180 8.11 2.93 -3.38
N THR A 181 6.97 2.31 -3.07
CA THR A 181 6.85 0.93 -2.58
C THR A 181 5.80 0.19 -3.40
N ASP A 182 5.72 -1.12 -3.25
CA ASP A 182 4.72 -1.91 -3.98
C ASP A 182 3.27 -1.60 -3.54
N GLN A 183 3.10 -0.93 -2.39
CA GLN A 183 1.80 -0.55 -1.85
C GLN A 183 1.44 0.92 -2.06
N GLY A 184 2.34 1.70 -2.66
CA GLY A 184 2.16 3.13 -2.88
C GLY A 184 3.45 3.92 -2.76
N ALA A 185 3.35 5.20 -3.14
CA ALA A 185 4.41 6.18 -3.01
C ALA A 185 4.07 7.16 -1.88
N PHE A 186 5.08 7.54 -1.11
CA PHE A 186 4.94 8.44 0.03
C PHE A 186 5.94 9.58 -0.11
N ASP A 187 5.43 10.82 -0.16
CA ASP A 187 6.24 12.01 -0.36
C ASP A 187 6.71 12.58 0.98
N PHE A 188 8.01 12.84 1.07
CA PHE A 188 8.61 13.50 2.22
C PHE A 188 9.34 14.77 1.79
N SER A 189 9.36 15.73 2.69
CA SER A 189 10.15 16.94 2.58
C SER A 189 11.43 16.83 3.39
N LEU A 190 12.38 17.74 3.17
CA LEU A 190 13.57 17.84 4.01
C LEU A 190 13.26 18.04 5.50
N PRO A 191 12.26 18.87 5.91
CA PRO A 191 11.81 18.96 7.29
C PRO A 191 11.47 17.62 7.93
N ASP A 192 10.85 16.67 7.22
CA ASP A 192 10.49 15.35 7.75
C ASP A 192 11.73 14.52 8.14
N LEU A 193 12.88 14.79 7.51
CA LEU A 193 14.15 14.13 7.83
C LEU A 193 14.90 14.78 9.00
N THR A 194 14.34 15.80 9.66
CA THR A 194 15.02 16.56 10.73
C THR A 194 15.51 15.69 11.87
N ASP A 195 14.70 14.71 12.27
CA ASP A 195 15.01 13.78 13.36
C ASP A 195 15.53 12.42 12.84
N HIS A 196 15.83 12.33 11.54
CA HIS A 196 16.35 11.15 10.86
C HIS A 196 17.71 11.40 10.18
N PRO A 197 18.76 11.85 10.92
CA PRO A 197 20.04 12.26 10.34
C PRO A 197 20.76 11.14 9.57
N HIS A 198 20.56 9.87 9.96
CA HIS A 198 21.11 8.73 9.24
C HIS A 198 20.45 8.49 7.88
N LEU A 199 19.15 8.77 7.75
CA LEU A 199 18.44 8.67 6.48
C LEU A 199 18.84 9.82 5.56
N LEU A 200 18.88 11.04 6.11
CA LEU A 200 19.38 12.22 5.40
C LEU A 200 20.79 11.98 4.84
N ALA A 201 21.72 11.47 5.66
CA ALA A 201 23.07 11.17 5.20
C ALA A 201 23.10 10.14 4.07
N GLN A 202 22.28 9.09 4.13
CA GLN A 202 22.17 8.09 3.06
C GLN A 202 21.65 8.71 1.76
N ILE A 203 20.63 9.56 1.83
CA ILE A 203 20.06 10.25 0.66
C ILE A 203 21.11 11.18 0.04
N LEU A 204 21.76 12.03 0.85
CA LEU A 204 22.76 12.99 0.37
C LEU A 204 23.97 12.31 -0.30
N GLN A 205 24.35 11.10 0.15
CA GLN A 205 25.41 10.30 -0.47
C GLN A 205 25.05 9.79 -1.88
N ARG A 206 23.76 9.66 -2.19
CA ARG A 206 23.26 9.16 -3.48
C ARG A 206 23.01 10.27 -4.51
N LEU A 207 22.99 11.52 -4.06
CA LEU A 207 22.84 12.68 -4.96
C LEU A 207 24.04 12.79 -5.92
N PRO A 208 23.84 13.34 -7.13
CA PRO A 208 24.91 13.51 -8.12
C PRO A 208 26.00 14.45 -7.60
N SER A 209 27.23 14.31 -8.08
CA SER A 209 28.37 15.14 -7.65
C SER A 209 28.15 16.64 -7.94
N SER A 210 27.32 16.96 -8.94
CA SER A 210 26.92 18.33 -9.30
C SER A 210 26.04 19.01 -8.25
N PHE A 211 25.33 18.26 -7.42
CA PHE A 211 24.48 18.83 -6.37
C PHE A 211 25.32 19.32 -5.19
N ASP A 212 25.17 20.59 -4.80
CA ASP A 212 25.86 21.15 -3.63
C ASP A 212 25.19 20.72 -2.33
N ARG A 213 25.62 19.57 -1.80
CA ARG A 213 25.11 18.99 -0.55
C ARG A 213 25.26 19.91 0.67
N LYS A 214 26.20 20.88 0.65
CA LYS A 214 26.42 21.78 1.79
C LYS A 214 25.24 22.70 2.01
N VAL A 215 24.36 22.88 1.03
CA VAL A 215 23.16 23.71 1.18
C VAL A 215 22.08 23.04 2.01
N ILE A 216 22.19 21.73 2.29
CA ILE A 216 21.22 21.00 3.10
C ILE A 216 21.70 20.97 4.56
N GLN A 217 21.02 21.71 5.44
CA GLN A 217 21.42 21.86 6.84
C GLN A 217 20.21 22.10 7.75
N LYS A 218 20.35 21.77 9.03
CA LYS A 218 19.38 22.14 10.07
C LYS A 218 19.49 23.64 10.36
N ARG A 219 18.38 24.36 10.27
CA ARG A 219 18.31 25.82 10.46
C ARG A 219 17.07 26.21 11.25
N TYR A 220 17.19 27.25 12.07
CA TYR A 220 16.06 27.84 12.76
C TYR A 220 15.24 28.71 11.81
N SER A 221 13.93 28.48 11.74
CA SER A 221 12.98 29.34 11.03
C SER A 221 12.23 30.20 12.03
N HIS A 222 12.33 31.52 11.91
CA HIS A 222 11.56 32.45 12.76
C HIS A 222 10.06 32.35 12.51
N THR A 223 9.65 32.03 11.29
CA THR A 223 8.24 31.87 10.90
C THR A 223 7.63 30.64 11.57
N GLN A 224 8.30 29.48 11.48
CA GLN A 224 7.84 28.22 12.08
C GLN A 224 8.22 28.09 13.57
N ARG A 225 9.05 29.01 14.10
CA ARG A 225 9.61 29.00 15.46
C ARG A 225 10.29 27.69 15.87
N ASN A 226 10.82 26.93 14.91
CA ASN A 226 11.50 25.65 15.13
C ASN A 226 12.74 25.51 14.23
N SER A 227 13.64 24.58 14.58
CA SER A 227 14.79 24.20 13.74
C SER A 227 14.52 22.90 12.98
N TYR A 228 14.66 22.95 11.66
CA TYR A 228 14.46 21.80 10.78
C TYR A 228 15.51 21.75 9.67
N VAL A 229 15.71 20.58 9.06
CA VAL A 229 16.56 20.41 7.89
C VAL A 229 15.91 21.09 6.69
N SER A 230 16.65 21.98 6.03
CA SER A 230 16.11 22.78 4.93
C SER A 230 17.12 22.91 3.78
N ASN A 231 16.60 23.34 2.63
CA ASN A 231 17.41 23.91 1.57
C ASN A 231 18.01 25.26 2.00
N GLY A 232 19.17 25.58 1.42
CA GLY A 232 19.85 26.86 1.58
C GLY A 232 20.31 27.39 0.23
N CYS A 233 20.54 28.70 0.12
CA CYS A 233 21.14 29.31 -1.07
C CYS A 233 22.62 28.89 -1.22
N ALA A 234 23.04 28.49 -2.43
CA ALA A 234 24.43 28.07 -2.70
C ALA A 234 25.47 29.17 -2.42
N LYS A 235 25.06 30.45 -2.47
CA LYS A 235 25.94 31.60 -2.25
C LYS A 235 25.83 32.21 -0.86
N CYS A 236 24.63 32.59 -0.43
CA CYS A 236 24.44 33.28 0.85
C CYS A 236 23.90 32.40 1.98
N ASN A 237 23.64 31.12 1.72
CA ASN A 237 23.13 30.11 2.65
C ASN A 237 21.80 30.45 3.35
N ARG A 238 21.05 31.44 2.83
CA ARG A 238 19.71 31.76 3.33
C ARG A 238 18.75 30.60 3.09
N LEU A 239 17.89 30.37 4.08
CA LEU A 239 16.89 29.29 4.10
C LEU A 239 15.85 29.49 2.99
N PHE A 240 15.57 28.42 2.25
CA PHE A 240 14.33 28.24 1.49
C PHE A 240 13.38 27.45 2.38
N GLY A 241 12.30 28.11 2.82
CA GLY A 241 11.27 27.52 3.68
C GLY A 241 10.17 26.84 2.89
N GLU A 242 9.39 25.98 3.56
CA GLU A 242 8.32 25.18 2.93
C GLU A 242 7.32 25.99 2.11
N PHE A 243 6.95 27.19 2.56
CA PHE A 243 6.03 28.07 1.83
C PHE A 243 6.55 28.41 0.41
N MET A 244 7.87 28.53 0.24
CA MET A 244 8.49 28.79 -1.06
C MET A 244 8.54 27.55 -1.95
N LEU A 245 8.54 26.34 -1.37
CA LEU A 245 8.52 25.08 -2.10
C LEU A 245 7.11 24.76 -2.65
N ALA A 246 6.06 25.18 -1.95
CA ALA A 246 4.67 24.90 -2.33
C ALA A 246 4.13 25.70 -3.54
N HIS A 247 4.86 26.71 -4.03
CA HIS A 247 4.35 27.68 -5.02
C HIS A 247 4.90 27.52 -6.45
N ASP A 248 5.74 26.52 -6.74
CA ASP A 248 6.28 26.35 -8.11
C ASP A 248 6.55 24.88 -8.49
N PRO A 249 5.51 24.08 -8.79
CA PRO A 249 5.65 22.67 -9.13
C PRO A 249 5.77 22.39 -10.64
N SER A 250 5.94 23.39 -11.51
CA SER A 250 5.76 23.16 -12.94
C SER A 250 6.96 22.51 -13.66
N ASP A 251 8.17 22.56 -13.09
CA ASP A 251 9.37 21.88 -13.61
C ASP A 251 10.26 21.40 -12.44
N THR A 252 10.10 20.14 -12.02
CA THR A 252 11.05 19.44 -11.14
C THR A 252 11.82 18.39 -11.95
N ASP A 253 13.11 18.27 -11.66
CA ASP A 253 13.99 17.22 -12.21
C ASP A 253 14.18 16.12 -11.18
N GLN A 254 14.06 14.86 -11.61
CA GLN A 254 14.51 13.71 -10.83
C GLN A 254 16.04 13.67 -10.83
N ILE A 255 16.66 14.09 -9.72
CA ILE A 255 18.12 14.18 -9.60
C ILE A 255 18.77 12.91 -9.05
N ALA A 256 18.01 12.05 -8.39
CA ALA A 256 18.49 10.76 -7.92
C ALA A 256 17.36 9.73 -7.83
N THR A 257 17.67 8.48 -8.19
CA THR A 257 16.80 7.32 -8.05
C THR A 257 17.64 6.16 -7.57
N PHE A 258 17.28 5.53 -6.46
CA PHE A 258 18.04 4.38 -5.96
C PHE A 258 17.19 3.41 -5.14
N PRO A 259 17.48 2.10 -5.22
CA PRO A 259 16.80 1.12 -4.37
C PRO A 259 17.26 1.27 -2.91
N ALA A 260 16.33 1.07 -1.98
CA ALA A 260 16.57 1.03 -0.55
C ALA A 260 15.87 -0.17 0.09
N ARG A 261 16.51 -0.74 1.11
CA ARG A 261 15.85 -1.70 2.00
C ARG A 261 15.32 -0.94 3.22
N LEU A 262 14.01 -1.03 3.46
CA LEU A 262 13.30 -0.37 4.53
C LEU A 262 13.59 -1.07 5.87
N ASP A 263 14.67 -0.66 6.52
CA ASP A 263 14.94 -1.03 7.90
C ASP A 263 14.07 -0.25 8.90
N SER A 264 14.24 -0.51 10.20
CA SER A 264 13.46 0.14 11.26
C SER A 264 13.50 1.66 11.24
N ARG A 265 14.53 2.29 10.67
CA ARG A 265 14.65 3.76 10.58
C ARG A 265 13.76 4.31 9.48
N TRP A 266 13.72 3.65 8.33
CA TRP A 266 12.79 3.99 7.25
C TRP A 266 11.34 3.76 7.67
N LEU A 267 11.07 2.66 8.37
CA LEU A 267 9.73 2.38 8.90
C LEU A 267 9.28 3.44 9.92
N ALA A 268 10.20 3.97 10.73
CA ALA A 268 9.90 5.07 11.64
C ALA A 268 9.51 6.35 10.89
N LEU A 269 10.22 6.71 9.80
CA LEU A 269 9.86 7.85 8.96
C LEU A 269 8.51 7.64 8.26
N LEU A 270 8.27 6.44 7.71
CA LEU A 270 6.99 6.08 7.10
C LEU A 270 5.85 6.18 8.11
N SER A 271 6.06 5.73 9.35
CA SER A 271 5.03 5.80 10.39
C SER A 271 4.61 7.22 10.81
N SER A 272 5.40 8.26 10.47
CA SER A 272 5.02 9.66 10.70
C SER A 272 4.30 10.31 9.52
N HIS A 273 4.21 9.64 8.37
CA HIS A 273 3.54 10.19 7.19
C HIS A 273 2.02 10.24 7.41
N PRO A 274 1.33 11.36 7.10
CA PRO A 274 -0.11 11.51 7.40
C PRO A 274 -0.99 10.49 6.68
N ASP A 275 -0.60 10.08 5.46
CA ASP A 275 -1.34 9.07 4.69
C ASP A 275 -1.03 7.62 5.12
N ILE A 276 0.05 7.41 5.89
CA ILE A 276 0.29 6.12 6.56
C ILE A 276 -0.46 6.17 7.87
N GLU A 277 -1.78 6.02 7.76
CA GLU A 277 -2.62 5.86 8.92
C GLU A 277 -2.12 4.61 9.67
N ILE A 278 -1.74 4.73 10.95
CA ILE A 278 -1.55 3.59 11.86
C ILE A 278 -2.95 3.03 12.15
N SER A 279 -3.60 2.56 11.08
CA SER A 279 -4.93 2.02 11.07
C SER A 279 -4.87 0.58 11.56
N GLN A 280 -6.04 0.07 11.93
CA GLN A 280 -6.15 -1.33 12.31
C GLN A 280 -5.67 -2.23 11.16
N PRO A 281 -5.07 -3.39 11.47
CA PRO A 281 -4.70 -4.36 10.45
C PRO A 281 -5.89 -4.70 9.55
N ALA A 282 -5.60 -4.95 8.28
CA ALA A 282 -6.59 -5.27 7.27
C ALA A 282 -5.96 -6.16 6.21
N TRP A 283 -6.75 -6.64 5.25
CA TRP A 283 -6.21 -7.50 4.19
C TRP A 283 -5.36 -6.71 3.19
N TRP A 284 -4.22 -7.28 2.80
CA TRP A 284 -3.29 -6.76 1.80
C TRP A 284 -2.79 -7.92 0.94
N VAL A 285 -2.65 -7.70 -0.37
CA VAL A 285 -1.78 -8.53 -1.21
C VAL A 285 -0.40 -7.88 -1.24
N ARG A 286 0.60 -8.65 -0.78
CA ARG A 286 2.01 -8.30 -0.93
C ARG A 286 2.47 -8.57 -2.36
N ALA A 287 3.43 -7.77 -2.84
CA ALA A 287 4.13 -8.06 -4.09
C ALA A 287 4.78 -9.45 -4.06
#